data_AF-A0A419IAV5-F1
#
_entry.id   AF-A0A419IAV5-F1
#
_cell.length_a   1.000
_cell.length_b   1.000
_cell.length_c   1.000
_cell.angle_alpha   90.00
_cell.angle_beta   90.00
_cell.angle_gamma   90.00
#
_symmetry.space_group_name_H-M   'P 1'
#
loop_
_entity.id
_entity.type
_entity.pdbx_description
1 polymer ?
#
loop_
_entity_poly.entity_id
_entity_poly.type
_entity_poly.pdbx_seq_one_letter_code
_entity_poly.pdbx_strand_id
1 'polypeptide(L)'
;MDQVLGQVLRNAVWERLDLLTELADRADAPSLVSVARSELPRLAEGWRAMLQAHEPDERGDCPTCSTRWHRCKAPCSVWQVAHEHLVAGGLAPQAVSTGQHTAIRTVRRVPGQVRRAERPSPAETTGRHALVTPRPVTA
;
A
#
# COMPACT_ATOMS: atom_id res chain seq x y z
N MET A 1 -21.69 25.97 -21.17
CA MET A 1 -20.60 25.41 -22.01
C MET A 1 -19.47 24.85 -21.14
N ASP A 2 -19.50 25.11 -19.83
CA ASP A 2 -18.40 24.87 -18.88
C ASP A 2 -18.30 23.45 -18.33
N GLN A 3 -19.38 22.67 -18.44
CA GLN A 3 -19.39 21.28 -17.94
C GLN A 3 -18.45 20.38 -18.74
N VAL A 4 -18.39 20.56 -20.07
CA VAL A 4 -17.51 19.78 -20.95
C VAL A 4 -16.04 20.13 -20.68
N LEU A 5 -15.71 21.43 -20.61
CA LEU A 5 -14.34 21.86 -20.29
C LEU A 5 -13.91 21.40 -18.90
N GLY A 6 -14.78 21.55 -17.89
CA GLY A 6 -14.50 21.08 -16.53
C GLY A 6 -14.27 19.58 -16.46
N GLN A 7 -15.00 18.79 -17.27
CA GLN A 7 -14.78 17.35 -17.33
C GLN A 7 -13.44 16.99 -17.99
N VAL A 8 -13.09 17.64 -19.10
CA VAL A 8 -11.81 17.42 -19.79
C VAL A 8 -10.63 17.74 -18.87
N LEU A 9 -10.69 18.85 -18.12
CA LEU A 9 -9.65 19.21 -17.16
C LEU A 9 -9.50 18.16 -16.05
N ARG A 10 -10.61 17.67 -15.49
CA ARG A 10 -10.58 16.61 -14.47
C ARG A 10 -10.00 15.30 -15.00
N ASN A 11 -10.40 14.89 -16.20
CA ASN A 11 -9.88 13.67 -16.82
C ASN A 11 -8.37 13.77 -17.06
N ALA A 12 -7.89 14.90 -17.59
CA ALA A 12 -6.47 15.12 -17.84
C ALA A 12 -5.63 15.08 -16.55
N VAL A 13 -6.17 15.55 -15.43
CA VAL A 13 -5.51 15.44 -14.12
C VAL A 13 -5.40 13.97 -13.69
N TRP A 14 -6.49 13.20 -13.80
CA TRP A 14 -6.48 11.77 -13.45
C TRP A 14 -5.52 10.98 -14.34
N GLU A 15 -5.60 11.16 -15.65
CA GLU A 15 -4.69 10.51 -16.61
C GLU A 15 -3.22 10.83 -16.31
N ARG A 16 -2.92 12.07 -15.90
CA ARG A 16 -1.56 12.44 -15.51
C ARG A 16 -1.10 11.70 -14.25
N LEU A 17 -1.96 11.57 -13.24
CA LEU A 17 -1.63 10.84 -12.01
C LEU A 17 -1.44 9.34 -12.27
N ASP A 18 -2.28 8.75 -13.13
CA ASP A 18 -2.17 7.36 -13.55
C ASP A 18 -0.85 7.10 -14.28
N LEU A 19 -0.50 7.98 -15.24
CA LEU A 19 0.78 7.90 -15.94
C LEU A 19 1.98 7.94 -14.99
N LEU A 20 1.97 8.82 -13.97
CA LEU A 20 3.05 8.89 -12.99
C LEU A 20 3.17 7.60 -12.17
N THR A 21 2.03 6.98 -11.84
CA THR A 21 1.99 5.69 -11.14
C THR A 21 2.54 4.57 -12.02
N GLU A 22 2.11 4.51 -13.28
CA GLU A 22 2.63 3.51 -14.23
C GLU A 22 4.15 3.63 -14.46
N LEU A 23 4.68 4.86 -14.49
CA LEU A 23 6.11 5.10 -14.58
C LEU A 23 6.84 4.60 -13.33
N ALA A 24 6.30 4.86 -12.14
CA ALA A 24 6.87 4.38 -10.89
C ALA A 24 6.97 2.84 -10.83
N ASP A 25 6.00 2.14 -11.40
CA ASP A 25 5.95 0.67 -11.37
C ASP A 25 6.79 -0.02 -12.44
N ARG A 26 6.95 0.62 -13.62
CA ARG A 26 7.48 -0.06 -14.82
C ARG A 26 8.78 0.50 -15.36
N ALA A 27 9.14 1.74 -15.04
CA ALA A 27 10.33 2.37 -15.61
C ALA A 27 11.61 1.80 -14.99
N ASP A 28 12.70 1.83 -15.77
CA ASP A 28 14.02 1.48 -15.27
C ASP A 28 14.55 2.55 -14.30
N ALA A 29 15.55 2.17 -13.49
CA ALA A 29 16.08 3.06 -12.45
C ALA A 29 16.58 4.43 -12.98
N PRO A 30 17.31 4.52 -14.11
CA PRO A 30 17.71 5.81 -14.67
C PRO A 30 16.52 6.68 -15.09
N SER A 31 15.50 6.10 -15.71
CA SER A 31 14.29 6.83 -16.10
C SER A 31 13.49 7.28 -14.89
N LEU A 32 13.38 6.44 -13.86
CA LEU A 32 12.74 6.79 -12.59
C LEU A 32 13.40 7.99 -11.92
N VAL A 33 14.74 8.05 -11.87
CA VAL A 33 15.46 9.20 -11.30
C VAL A 33 15.19 10.48 -12.11
N SER A 34 15.14 10.37 -13.43
CA SER A 34 14.81 11.50 -14.31
C SER A 34 13.41 12.03 -14.02
N VAL A 35 12.40 11.13 -14.01
CA VAL A 35 11.00 11.46 -13.71
C VAL A 35 10.86 12.03 -12.30
N ALA A 36 11.49 11.42 -11.29
CA ALA A 36 11.42 11.92 -9.92
C ALA A 36 11.97 13.35 -9.80
N ARG A 37 13.09 13.66 -10.48
CA ARG A 37 13.68 15.00 -10.49
C ARG A 37 12.79 16.04 -11.15
N SER A 38 12.05 15.70 -12.20
CA SER A 38 11.15 16.64 -12.87
C SER A 38 9.79 16.77 -12.18
N GLU A 39 9.24 15.66 -11.67
CA GLU A 39 7.84 15.62 -11.21
C GLU A 39 7.68 15.88 -9.71
N LEU A 40 8.60 15.43 -8.86
CA LEU A 40 8.47 15.67 -7.41
C LEU A 40 8.42 17.16 -7.06
N PRO A 41 9.25 18.06 -7.66
CA PRO A 41 9.13 19.50 -7.39
C PRO A 41 7.77 20.06 -7.81
N ARG A 42 7.22 19.59 -8.94
CA ARG A 42 5.92 20.06 -9.46
C ARG A 42 4.76 19.59 -8.59
N LEU A 43 4.79 18.33 -8.13
CA LEU A 43 3.81 17.79 -7.20
C LEU A 43 3.88 18.49 -5.84
N ALA A 44 5.09 18.68 -5.31
CA ALA A 44 5.28 19.40 -4.05
C ALA A 44 4.74 20.84 -4.15
N GLU A 45 4.95 21.51 -5.28
CA GLU A 45 4.41 22.85 -5.50
C GLU A 45 2.88 22.86 -5.58
N GLY A 46 2.28 21.89 -6.28
CA GLY A 46 0.83 21.72 -6.30
C GLY A 46 0.25 21.53 -4.89
N TRP A 47 0.89 20.71 -4.05
CA TRP A 47 0.50 20.55 -2.65
C TRP A 47 0.63 21.85 -1.86
N ARG A 48 1.73 22.58 -1.99
CA ARG A 48 1.91 23.87 -1.28
C ARG A 48 0.82 24.87 -1.66
N ALA A 49 0.57 25.04 -2.96
CA ALA A 49 -0.46 25.95 -3.44
C ALA A 49 -1.85 25.57 -2.92
N MET A 50 -2.19 24.27 -2.94
CA MET A 50 -3.46 23.78 -2.39
C MET A 50 -3.55 24.00 -0.87
N LEU A 51 -2.50 23.71 -0.11
CA LEU A 51 -2.50 23.87 1.34
C LEU A 51 -2.55 25.34 1.76
N GLN A 52 -1.87 26.22 1.04
CA GLN A 52 -1.92 27.67 1.26
C GLN A 52 -3.35 28.22 1.11
N ALA A 53 -4.10 27.77 0.10
CA ALA A 53 -5.51 28.13 -0.06
C ALA A 53 -6.40 27.60 1.09
N HIS A 54 -5.90 26.67 1.89
CA HIS A 54 -6.59 26.06 3.03
C HIS A 54 -5.98 26.44 4.38
N GLU A 55 -5.08 27.43 4.44
CA GLU A 55 -4.60 27.96 5.73
C GLU A 55 -5.77 28.50 6.56
N PRO A 56 -5.76 28.27 7.89
CA PRO A 56 -6.75 28.88 8.77
C PRO A 56 -6.70 30.41 8.67
N ASP A 57 -7.88 31.03 8.59
CA ASP A 57 -8.02 32.47 8.75
C ASP A 57 -7.78 32.91 10.20
N GLU A 58 -7.92 34.21 10.47
CA GLU A 58 -7.76 34.79 11.82
C GLU A 58 -8.65 34.14 12.89
N ARG A 59 -9.72 33.43 12.49
CA ARG A 59 -10.67 32.75 13.37
C ARG A 59 -10.38 31.24 13.49
N GLY A 60 -9.34 30.75 12.82
CA GLY A 60 -9.03 29.33 12.72
C GLY A 60 -9.93 28.55 11.76
N ASP A 61 -10.74 29.24 10.94
CA ASP A 61 -11.62 28.62 9.95
C ASP A 61 -10.88 28.45 8.62
N CYS A 62 -11.12 27.36 7.90
CA CYS A 62 -10.61 27.20 6.55
C CYS A 62 -11.48 28.03 5.59
N PRO A 63 -10.91 29.01 4.85
CA PRO A 63 -11.69 29.93 4.00
C PRO A 63 -12.28 29.24 2.77
N THR A 64 -11.62 28.19 2.26
CA THR A 64 -12.07 27.45 1.07
C THR A 64 -13.15 26.41 1.38
N CYS A 65 -13.07 25.74 2.54
CA CYS A 65 -14.08 24.76 2.96
C CYS A 65 -15.28 25.39 3.67
N SER A 66 -15.10 26.55 4.30
CA SER A 66 -16.20 27.26 4.97
C SER A 66 -17.09 27.97 3.95
N THR A 67 -18.39 27.98 4.23
CA THR A 67 -19.39 28.74 3.48
C THR A 67 -20.13 29.68 4.42
N ARG A 68 -21.03 30.51 3.88
CA ARG A 68 -21.87 31.40 4.70
C ARG A 68 -22.72 30.66 5.74
N TRP A 69 -23.06 29.39 5.49
CA TRP A 69 -23.95 28.58 6.33
C TRP A 69 -23.24 27.46 7.09
N HIS A 70 -21.96 27.20 6.79
CA HIS A 70 -21.20 26.13 7.42
C HIS A 70 -19.76 26.57 7.66
N ARG A 71 -19.28 26.46 8.90
CA ARG A 71 -17.90 26.77 9.28
C ARG A 71 -17.11 25.46 9.41
N CYS A 72 -15.97 25.40 8.75
CA CYS A 72 -15.05 24.28 8.81
C CYS A 72 -13.76 24.75 9.49
N LYS A 73 -13.42 24.17 10.65
CA LYS A 73 -12.19 24.48 11.37
C LYS A 73 -10.99 23.80 10.73
N ALA A 74 -9.83 24.45 10.77
CA ALA A 74 -8.57 23.80 10.44
C ALA A 74 -8.10 22.89 11.59
N PRO A 75 -7.44 21.75 11.31
CA PRO A 75 -7.17 21.21 9.98
C PRO A 75 -8.43 20.60 9.33
N CYS A 76 -8.77 21.08 8.13
CA CYS A 76 -9.87 20.54 7.33
C CYS A 76 -9.48 19.24 6.64
N SER A 77 -10.40 18.60 5.91
CA SER A 77 -10.15 17.32 5.22
C SER A 77 -8.95 17.37 4.27
N VAL A 78 -8.69 18.51 3.61
CA VAL A 78 -7.52 18.66 2.73
C VAL A 78 -6.20 18.54 3.51
N TRP A 79 -6.11 19.13 4.69
CA TRP A 79 -4.95 18.99 5.57
C TRP A 79 -4.81 17.55 6.10
N GLN A 80 -5.92 16.87 6.35
CA GLN A 80 -5.90 15.46 6.78
C GLN A 80 -5.34 14.55 5.68
N VAL A 81 -5.81 14.71 4.43
CA VAL A 81 -5.29 13.98 3.27
C VAL A 81 -3.82 14.30 3.04
N ALA A 82 -3.41 15.57 3.14
CA ALA A 82 -2.01 15.93 3.02
C ALA A 82 -1.13 15.28 4.09
N HIS A 83 -1.59 15.27 5.35
CA HIS A 83 -0.89 14.58 6.42
C HIS A 83 -0.76 13.08 6.12
N GLU A 84 -1.83 12.44 5.66
CA GLU A 84 -1.81 11.01 5.31
C GLU A 84 -0.79 10.70 4.21
N HIS A 85 -0.80 11.44 3.11
CA HIS A 85 0.03 11.12 1.95
C HIS A 85 1.45 11.72 1.97
N LEU A 86 1.69 12.81 2.69
CA LEU A 86 3.01 13.46 2.76
C LEU A 86 3.78 13.11 4.03
N VAL A 87 3.10 12.80 5.14
CA VAL A 87 3.72 12.58 6.44
C VAL A 87 3.55 11.14 6.91
N ALA A 88 2.31 10.67 7.06
CA ALA A 88 2.04 9.34 7.64
C ALA A 88 2.41 8.20 6.70
N GLY A 89 2.27 8.40 5.38
CA GLY A 89 2.75 7.49 4.34
C GLY A 89 4.19 7.78 3.87
N GLY A 90 4.87 8.75 4.47
CA GLY A 90 6.13 9.32 3.98
C GLY A 90 7.37 8.54 4.40
N LEU A 91 8.15 8.12 3.38
CA LEU A 91 9.39 7.32 3.42
C LEU A 91 9.16 5.90 3.95
N ALA A 92 9.34 4.93 3.05
CA ALA A 92 9.20 3.50 3.33
C ALA A 92 9.61 3.15 4.77
N PRO A 93 8.85 2.32 5.51
CA PRO A 93 9.49 1.54 6.56
C PRO A 93 10.64 0.86 5.83
N GLN A 94 11.88 1.25 6.15
CA GLN A 94 13.03 0.45 5.77
C GLN A 94 12.61 -0.95 6.14
N ALA A 95 12.52 -1.85 5.17
CA ALA A 95 12.44 -3.25 5.48
C ALA A 95 13.70 -3.50 6.29
N VAL A 96 13.58 -3.40 7.62
CA VAL A 96 14.52 -3.94 8.57
C VAL A 96 14.52 -5.39 8.17
N SER A 97 15.48 -5.72 7.30
CA SER A 97 15.96 -7.06 7.08
C SER A 97 16.50 -7.48 8.42
N THR A 98 15.58 -7.83 9.32
CA THR A 98 15.87 -8.55 10.55
C THR A 98 16.13 -9.96 10.09
N GLY A 99 17.26 -10.13 9.41
CA GLY A 99 17.89 -11.41 9.29
C GLY A 99 18.12 -11.93 10.70
N GLN A 100 17.80 -13.21 10.89
CA GLN A 100 18.43 -14.06 11.88
C GLN A 100 18.11 -13.72 13.35
N HIS A 101 16.90 -14.07 13.77
CA HIS A 101 16.81 -14.86 15.00
C HIS A 101 16.20 -16.21 14.67
N THR A 102 17.08 -17.15 14.31
CA THR A 102 16.89 -18.58 14.55
C THR A 102 16.57 -18.76 16.02
N ALA A 103 15.29 -18.67 16.37
CA ALA A 103 14.80 -19.14 17.66
C ALA A 103 14.80 -20.67 17.61
N ILE A 104 15.96 -21.27 17.89
CA ILE A 104 16.03 -22.63 18.38
C ILE A 104 15.25 -22.63 19.70
N ARG A 105 13.96 -22.96 19.65
CA ARG A 105 13.20 -23.28 20.86
C ARG A 105 13.29 -24.77 21.10
N THR A 106 14.29 -25.09 21.90
CA THR A 106 14.52 -26.33 22.63
C THR A 106 13.24 -27.09 22.98
N VAL A 107 13.23 -28.35 22.57
CA VAL A 107 12.30 -29.41 22.96
C VAL A 107 12.19 -29.46 24.48
N ARG A 108 11.00 -29.17 25.02
CA ARG A 108 10.64 -29.58 26.39
C ARG A 108 9.78 -30.83 26.29
N ARG A 109 10.42 -32.00 26.20
CA ARG A 109 9.76 -33.30 26.40
C ARG A 109 9.35 -33.40 27.87
N VAL A 110 8.06 -33.41 28.14
CA VAL A 110 7.51 -33.80 29.44
C VAL A 110 7.49 -35.33 29.50
N PRO A 111 8.10 -35.96 30.52
CA PRO A 111 8.04 -37.39 30.69
C PRO A 111 6.78 -37.80 31.47
N GLY A 112 6.13 -38.86 31.00
CA GLY A 112 5.24 -39.67 31.83
C GLY A 112 3.75 -39.45 31.57
N GLN A 113 3.18 -40.26 30.70
CA GLN A 113 1.95 -40.95 31.07
C GLN A 113 1.90 -42.35 30.45
N VAL A 114 1.54 -43.25 31.33
CA VAL A 114 1.65 -44.70 31.26
C VAL A 114 0.61 -45.25 30.28
N ARG A 115 1.04 -46.25 29.52
CA ARG A 115 0.23 -47.03 28.59
C ARG A 115 -0.98 -47.66 29.31
N ARG A 116 -2.17 -47.59 28.71
CA ARG A 116 -3.16 -48.67 28.81
C ARG A 116 -3.30 -49.31 27.43
N ALA A 117 -3.09 -50.62 27.42
CA ALA A 117 -3.09 -51.47 26.25
C ALA A 117 -4.52 -51.86 25.89
N GLU A 118 -4.86 -51.78 24.60
CA GLU A 118 -5.92 -52.58 24.01
C GLU A 118 -5.37 -53.19 22.71
N ARG A 119 -5.55 -54.51 22.59
CA ARG A 119 -5.02 -55.37 21.52
C ARG A 119 -6.01 -55.43 20.33
N PRO A 120 -5.54 -55.90 19.15
CA PRO A 120 -6.08 -55.53 17.83
C PRO A 120 -7.07 -56.56 17.24
N SER A 121 -7.74 -56.17 16.15
CA SER A 121 -8.39 -57.10 15.20
C SER A 121 -8.07 -56.69 13.74
N PRO A 122 -7.87 -57.64 12.81
CA PRO A 122 -7.21 -57.40 11.52
C PRO A 122 -8.19 -57.24 10.36
N ALA A 123 -7.83 -56.43 9.36
CA ALA A 123 -8.16 -56.67 7.95
C ALA A 123 -7.27 -55.80 7.03
N GLU A 124 -6.37 -56.49 6.32
CA GLU A 124 -6.10 -56.39 4.87
C GLU A 124 -5.71 -55.00 4.31
N THR A 125 -4.43 -54.72 4.00
CA THR A 125 -3.68 -55.14 2.79
C THR A 125 -4.52 -54.92 1.52
N THR A 126 -4.28 -53.95 0.65
CA THR A 126 -3.14 -53.87 -0.29
C THR A 126 -3.29 -52.61 -1.14
N GLY A 127 -2.18 -52.04 -1.64
CA GLY A 127 -2.25 -51.10 -2.77
C GLY A 127 -1.21 -49.98 -2.79
N ARG A 128 0.08 -50.33 -2.90
CA ARG A 128 1.06 -49.50 -3.64
C ARG A 128 0.58 -49.42 -5.10
N HIS A 129 0.73 -48.32 -5.84
CA HIS A 129 1.86 -47.98 -6.71
C HIS A 129 1.43 -46.72 -7.49
N ALA A 130 2.17 -45.60 -7.47
CA ALA A 130 3.26 -45.21 -8.38
C ALA A 130 2.83 -44.14 -9.41
N LEU A 131 3.46 -42.95 -9.26
CA LEU A 131 3.99 -42.03 -10.28
C LEU A 131 3.43 -42.07 -11.71
N VAL A 132 2.82 -40.96 -12.15
CA VAL A 132 3.01 -40.42 -13.53
C VAL A 132 3.09 -38.89 -13.46
N THR A 133 4.20 -38.35 -13.96
CA THR A 133 4.50 -36.93 -14.19
C THR A 133 3.88 -36.40 -15.49
N PRO A 134 3.68 -35.07 -15.64
CA PRO A 134 3.04 -34.46 -16.81
C PRO A 134 3.97 -34.29 -18.02
N ARG A 135 3.41 -34.21 -19.23
CA ARG A 135 4.09 -33.72 -20.45
C ARG A 135 3.59 -32.31 -20.82
N PRO A 136 4.49 -31.36 -21.11
CA PRO A 136 4.15 -30.16 -21.87
C PRO A 136 4.26 -30.43 -23.39
N VAL A 137 3.42 -29.75 -24.17
CA VAL A 137 3.58 -29.61 -25.62
C VAL A 137 3.69 -28.12 -25.94
N THR A 138 4.85 -27.75 -26.46
CA THR A 138 5.14 -26.50 -27.15
C THR A 138 4.93 -26.71 -28.65
N ALA A 139 4.27 -25.74 -29.30
CA ALA A 139 4.55 -25.30 -30.67
C ALA A 139 4.02 -23.86 -30.81
#